data_AF-A0A1V5MDF4-F1
#
_entry.id   AF-A0A1V5MDF4-F1
#
_cell.length_a   1.000
_cell.length_b   1.000
_cell.length_c   1.000
_cell.angle_alpha   90.00
_cell.angle_beta   90.00
_cell.angle_gamma   90.00
#
_symmetry.space_group_name_H-M   'P 1'
#
loop_
_entity.id
_entity.type
_entity.pdbx_description
1 polymer ?
#
loop_
_entity_poly.entity_id
_entity_poly.type
_entity_poly.pdbx_seq_one_letter_code
_entity_poly.pdbx_strand_id
1 'polypeptide(L)'
;MAKITIESRQLIKLLMGTAVFSFALGTTFSVAQSQETFLGSEKFDRAQTMLLNLSHGKGSAGYFLLESERMQKEITHNLERALSQIVQVEKTYAKSKGKPDQKYLDASQLQLVNARQRSEELTEYISTTFRQMKRSVKETLLKP
;
A
#
# COMPACT_ATOMS: atom_id res chain seq x y z
N MET A 1 1.52 44.89 19.36
CA MET A 1 2.62 44.03 18.91
C MET A 1 3.03 43.12 20.07
N ALA A 2 2.62 41.85 20.07
CA ALA A 2 2.93 40.93 21.16
C ALA A 2 4.30 40.27 20.91
N LYS A 3 5.24 40.47 21.83
CA LYS A 3 6.56 39.85 21.83
C LYS A 3 6.43 38.49 22.53
N ILE A 4 6.53 37.39 21.78
CA ILE A 4 6.57 36.04 22.34
C ILE A 4 8.04 35.72 22.62
N THR A 5 8.44 35.80 23.88
CA THR A 5 9.76 35.34 24.36
C THR A 5 9.65 33.87 24.72
N ILE A 6 10.16 32.98 23.86
CA ILE A 6 10.21 31.55 24.13
C ILE A 6 11.52 31.23 24.85
N GLU A 7 11.40 30.76 26.09
CA GLU A 7 12.51 30.29 26.92
C GLU A 7 13.15 29.03 26.32
N SER A 8 14.44 29.12 25.97
CA SER A 8 15.23 28.06 25.33
C SER A 8 15.30 26.74 26.12
N ARG A 9 14.99 26.78 27.42
CA ARG A 9 14.96 25.61 28.29
C ARG A 9 13.79 24.66 28.03
N GLN A 10 12.69 25.13 27.42
CA GLN A 10 11.54 24.26 27.10
C GLN A 10 11.71 23.52 25.76
N LEU A 11 12.48 24.06 24.82
CA LEU A 11 12.77 23.41 23.53
C LEU A 11 13.63 22.15 23.72
N ILE A 12 14.59 22.16 24.65
CA ILE A 12 15.49 21.01 24.88
C ILE A 12 14.72 19.82 25.50
N LYS A 13 13.74 20.08 26.36
CA LYS A 13 12.89 19.03 26.93
C LYS A 13 11.97 18.40 25.89
N LEU A 14 11.47 19.18 24.94
CA LEU A 14 10.65 18.68 23.84
C LEU A 14 11.46 17.82 22.86
N LEU A 15 12.72 18.20 22.59
CA LEU A 15 13.59 17.51 21.64
C LEU A 15 14.20 16.21 22.21
N MET A 16 14.44 16.16 23.53
CA MET A 16 14.86 14.94 24.23
C MET A 16 13.73 13.93 24.43
N GLY A 17 12.47 14.37 24.49
CA GLY A 17 11.31 13.48 24.58
C GLY A 17 11.06 12.67 23.29
N THR A 18 11.39 13.23 22.13
CA THR A 18 11.20 12.57 20.83
C THR A 18 12.34 11.62 20.43
N ALA A 19 13.51 11.74 21.05
CA ALA A 19 14.66 10.88 20.76
C ALA A 19 14.62 9.53 21.52
N VAL A 20 13.98 9.48 22.70
CA VAL A 20 13.89 8.23 23.49
C VAL A 20 12.79 7.30 22.97
N PHE A 21 11.75 7.85 22.32
CA PHE A 21 10.68 7.02 21.74
C PHE A 21 11.09 6.30 20.43
N SER A 22 12.21 6.71 19.81
CA SER A 22 12.72 6.10 18.57
C SER A 22 13.76 4.99 18.80
N PHE A 23 14.11 4.68 20.06
CA PHE A 23 15.08 3.62 20.40
C PHE A 23 14.43 2.40 21.10
N ALA A 24 13.10 2.39 21.27
CA ALA A 24 12.37 1.26 21.86
C ALA A 24 11.67 0.34 20.83
N LEU A 25 11.79 0.63 19.52
CA LEU A 25 11.18 -0.17 18.44
C LEU A 25 12.20 -0.87 17.51
N GLY A 26 13.48 -0.86 17.86
CA GLY A 26 14.52 -1.48 17.06
C GLY A 26 15.47 -2.32 17.90
N THR A 27 15.18 -3.61 18.06
CA THR A 27 16.14 -4.74 18.15
C THR A 27 15.46 -6.02 18.67
N THR A 28 14.58 -6.61 17.87
CA THR A 28 14.41 -8.08 17.82
C THR A 28 13.94 -8.48 16.41
N PHE A 29 14.70 -8.12 15.38
CA PHE A 29 14.68 -8.93 14.15
C PHE A 29 15.51 -10.19 14.44
N SER A 30 14.89 -11.12 15.15
CA SER A 30 15.36 -12.49 15.26
C SER A 30 15.36 -13.07 13.86
N VAL A 31 16.58 -13.27 13.35
CA VAL A 31 16.87 -14.11 12.20
C VAL A 31 16.37 -15.53 12.51
N ALA A 32 15.68 -16.12 11.53
CA ALA A 32 15.33 -17.53 11.44
C ALA A 32 14.41 -18.08 12.55
N GLN A 33 13.13 -17.71 12.50
CA GLN A 33 12.10 -18.65 12.91
C GLN A 33 11.84 -19.57 11.71
N SER A 34 12.53 -20.71 11.70
CA SER A 34 12.19 -21.86 10.88
C SER A 34 10.71 -22.18 11.12
N GLN A 35 9.87 -21.77 10.18
CA GLN A 35 8.45 -22.10 10.18
C GLN A 35 8.33 -23.56 9.70
N GLU A 36 8.78 -24.48 10.54
CA GLU A 36 8.36 -25.87 10.44
C GLU A 36 6.88 -25.91 10.78
N THR A 37 6.04 -26.00 9.76
CA THR A 37 5.05 -27.07 9.58
C THR A 37 4.07 -26.66 8.48
N PHE A 38 4.31 -27.12 7.26
CA PHE A 38 3.19 -27.32 6.33
C PHE A 38 3.27 -28.62 5.52
N LEU A 39 4.41 -29.31 5.44
CA LEU A 39 4.51 -30.57 4.72
C LEU A 39 5.41 -31.50 5.54
N GLY A 40 4.86 -32.64 5.98
CA GLY A 40 5.51 -33.55 6.92
C GLY A 40 6.87 -34.05 6.42
N SER A 41 7.82 -34.19 7.35
CA SER A 41 9.13 -34.88 7.30
C SER A 41 10.06 -34.78 6.06
N GLU A 42 9.63 -34.24 4.92
CA GLU A 42 10.44 -34.04 3.74
C GLU A 42 11.24 -32.75 3.88
N LYS A 43 12.55 -32.93 4.01
CA LYS A 43 13.49 -31.81 3.93
C LYS A 43 13.56 -31.37 2.47
N PHE A 44 13.04 -30.19 2.17
CA PHE A 44 13.17 -29.57 0.85
C PHE A 44 14.66 -29.36 0.52
N ASP A 45 15.05 -29.68 -0.72
CA ASP A 45 16.36 -29.29 -1.25
C ASP A 45 16.46 -27.75 -1.37
N ARG A 46 17.68 -27.24 -1.52
CA ARG A 46 17.97 -25.82 -1.71
C ARG A 46 17.16 -25.20 -2.85
N ALA A 47 17.03 -25.90 -3.99
CA ALA A 47 16.24 -25.41 -5.11
C ALA A 47 14.74 -25.28 -4.77
N GLN A 48 14.20 -26.25 -4.03
CA GLN A 48 12.81 -26.24 -3.56
C GLN A 48 12.57 -25.14 -2.50
N THR A 49 13.54 -24.93 -1.60
CA THR A 49 13.51 -23.85 -0.61
C THR A 49 13.52 -22.47 -1.28
N MET A 50 14.28 -22.30 -2.36
CA MET A 50 14.29 -21.07 -3.14
C MET A 50 12.91 -20.76 -3.74
N LEU A 51 12.20 -21.77 -4.24
CA LEU A 51 10.82 -21.62 -4.74
C LEU A 51 9.84 -21.25 -3.62
N LEU A 52 9.96 -21.87 -2.44
CA LEU A 52 9.14 -21.51 -1.27
C LEU A 52 9.36 -20.04 -0.86
N ASN A 53 10.61 -19.60 -0.86
CA ASN A 53 10.98 -18.22 -0.52
C ASN A 53 10.39 -17.18 -1.47
N LEU A 54 10.08 -17.55 -2.72
CA LEU A 54 9.41 -16.67 -3.69
C LEU A 54 8.02 -16.21 -3.22
N SER A 55 7.34 -17.02 -2.41
CA SER A 55 5.95 -16.79 -1.98
C SER A 55 5.79 -16.28 -0.56
N HIS A 56 6.70 -16.62 0.37
CA HIS A 56 6.54 -16.31 1.81
C HIS A 56 7.66 -15.43 2.39
N GLY A 57 8.77 -15.20 1.67
CA GLY A 57 9.90 -14.43 2.19
C GLY A 57 9.64 -12.92 2.23
N LYS A 58 10.18 -12.22 3.23
CA LYS A 58 10.25 -10.74 3.19
C LYS A 58 11.12 -10.32 1.99
N GLY A 59 10.63 -9.35 1.20
CA GLY A 59 11.31 -8.95 -0.05
C GLY A 59 11.23 -9.99 -1.17
N SER A 60 10.39 -11.01 -1.02
CA SER A 60 10.05 -11.92 -2.12
C SER A 60 9.08 -11.30 -3.11
N ALA A 61 8.92 -11.93 -4.27
CA ALA A 61 7.87 -11.55 -5.22
C ALA A 61 6.48 -11.59 -4.58
N GLY A 62 6.19 -12.59 -3.74
CA GLY A 62 4.92 -12.70 -3.02
C GLY A 62 4.68 -11.54 -2.06
N TYR A 63 5.73 -11.13 -1.33
CA TYR A 63 5.69 -9.95 -0.48
C TYR A 63 5.39 -8.68 -1.28
N PHE A 64 6.08 -8.44 -2.40
CA PHE A 64 5.86 -7.25 -3.21
C PHE A 64 4.49 -7.22 -3.88
N LEU A 65 3.94 -8.37 -4.29
CA LEU A 65 2.59 -8.44 -4.85
C LEU A 65 1.53 -8.07 -3.79
N LEU A 66 1.63 -8.61 -2.57
CA LEU A 66 0.70 -8.28 -1.49
C LEU A 66 0.80 -6.80 -1.07
N GLU A 67 2.02 -6.26 -0.98
CA GLU A 67 2.21 -4.85 -0.67
C GLU A 67 1.68 -3.95 -1.79
N SER A 68 1.89 -4.33 -3.05
CA SER A 68 1.32 -3.63 -4.21
C SER A 68 -0.20 -3.64 -4.16
N GLU A 69 -0.84 -4.77 -3.81
CA GLU A 69 -2.30 -4.84 -3.65
C GLU A 69 -2.79 -3.90 -2.55
N ARG A 70 -2.07 -3.82 -1.42
CA ARG A 70 -2.39 -2.91 -0.30
C ARG A 70 -2.32 -1.45 -0.76
N MET A 71 -1.24 -1.08 -1.44
CA MET A 71 -1.05 0.28 -1.98
C MET A 71 -2.11 0.61 -3.05
N GLN A 72 -2.48 -0.36 -3.88
CA GLN A 72 -3.49 -0.15 -4.93
C GLN A 72 -4.86 0.19 -4.37
N LYS A 73 -5.27 -0.43 -3.24
CA LYS A 73 -6.52 -0.08 -2.54
C LYS A 73 -6.53 1.39 -2.08
N GLU A 74 -5.39 1.88 -1.58
CA GLU A 74 -5.24 3.28 -1.18
C GLU A 74 -5.29 4.23 -2.39
N ILE A 75 -4.67 3.85 -3.52
CA ILE A 75 -4.75 4.59 -4.78
C ILE A 75 -6.20 4.71 -5.24
N THR A 76 -6.95 3.59 -5.29
CA THR A 76 -8.37 3.60 -5.68
C THR A 76 -9.18 4.54 -4.80
N HIS A 77 -9.00 4.49 -3.48
CA HIS A 77 -9.70 5.37 -2.55
C HIS A 77 -9.36 6.86 -2.78
N ASN A 78 -8.11 7.18 -3.07
CA ASN A 78 -7.68 8.54 -3.35
C ASN A 78 -8.27 9.06 -4.68
N LEU A 79 -8.42 8.21 -5.70
CA LEU A 79 -9.08 8.55 -6.95
C LEU A 79 -10.57 8.88 -6.74
N GLU A 80 -11.28 8.11 -5.91
CA GLU A 80 -12.67 8.40 -5.55
C GLU A 80 -12.84 9.73 -4.82
N ARG A 81 -11.93 10.03 -3.89
CA ARG A 81 -11.89 11.32 -3.19
C ARG A 81 -11.65 12.47 -4.15
N ALA A 82 -10.69 12.33 -5.06
CA ALA A 82 -10.40 13.33 -6.08
C ALA A 82 -11.62 13.58 -6.99
N LEU A 83 -12.28 12.52 -7.44
CA LEU A 83 -13.50 12.62 -8.27
C LEU A 83 -14.61 13.38 -7.52
N SER A 84 -14.84 13.04 -6.26
CA SER A 84 -15.85 13.70 -5.41
C SER A 84 -15.58 15.21 -5.25
N GLN A 85 -14.32 15.57 -5.04
CA GLN A 85 -13.91 16.98 -4.95
C GLN A 85 -14.14 17.72 -6.26
N ILE A 86 -13.77 17.14 -7.41
CA ILE A 86 -13.99 17.77 -8.71
C ILE A 86 -15.48 18.01 -8.97
N VAL A 87 -16.34 17.02 -8.68
CA VAL A 87 -17.80 17.16 -8.85
C VAL A 87 -18.36 18.28 -7.96
N GLN A 88 -17.89 18.38 -6.71
CA GLN A 88 -18.34 19.43 -5.79
C GLN A 88 -17.89 20.82 -6.22
N VAL A 89 -16.63 20.96 -6.65
CA VAL A 89 -16.06 22.23 -7.14
C VAL A 89 -16.77 22.65 -8.43
N GLU A 90 -16.96 21.74 -9.37
CA GLU A 90 -17.66 22.03 -10.63
C GLU A 90 -19.09 22.52 -10.36
N LYS A 91 -19.85 21.81 -9.52
CA LYS A 91 -21.22 22.22 -9.16
C LYS A 91 -21.27 23.61 -8.55
N THR A 92 -20.29 23.94 -7.69
CA THR A 92 -20.19 25.26 -7.06
C THR A 92 -19.82 26.33 -8.06
N TYR A 93 -18.89 26.03 -8.97
CA TYR A 93 -18.45 26.94 -10.02
C TYR A 93 -19.57 27.23 -11.02
N ALA A 94 -20.26 26.20 -11.51
CA ALA A 94 -21.40 26.30 -12.42
C ALA A 94 -22.52 27.18 -11.86
N LYS A 95 -22.85 27.01 -10.56
CA LYS A 95 -23.78 27.88 -9.84
C LYS A 95 -23.31 29.33 -9.80
N SER A 96 -22.03 29.58 -9.48
CA SER A 96 -21.49 30.95 -9.44
C SER A 96 -21.47 31.65 -10.80
N LYS A 97 -21.52 30.89 -11.91
CA LYS A 97 -21.64 31.40 -13.28
C LYS A 97 -23.09 31.52 -13.76
N GLY A 98 -24.08 31.21 -12.92
CA GLY A 98 -25.50 31.22 -13.31
C GLY A 98 -25.86 30.15 -14.35
N LYS A 99 -25.00 29.13 -14.53
CA LYS A 99 -25.18 28.05 -15.51
C LYS A 99 -25.04 26.69 -14.80
N PRO A 100 -26.00 26.30 -13.94
CA PRO A 100 -25.88 25.10 -13.10
C PRO A 100 -25.74 23.79 -13.88
N ASP A 101 -26.22 23.74 -15.12
CA ASP A 101 -26.15 22.56 -15.98
C ASP A 101 -24.85 22.48 -16.80
N GLN A 102 -24.04 23.55 -16.80
CA GLN A 102 -22.79 23.59 -17.53
C GLN A 102 -21.71 22.80 -16.78
N LYS A 103 -21.14 21.82 -17.46
CA LYS A 103 -19.93 21.12 -17.01
C LYS A 103 -18.69 21.82 -17.56
N TYR A 104 -17.70 22.03 -16.68
CA TYR A 104 -16.45 22.74 -16.98
C TYR A 104 -15.23 21.83 -16.87
N LEU A 105 -15.33 20.73 -16.12
CA LEU A 105 -14.27 19.79 -15.77
C LEU A 105 -14.60 18.37 -16.24
N ASP A 106 -15.54 18.21 -17.18
CA ASP A 106 -16.05 16.91 -17.67
C ASP A 106 -14.91 16.01 -18.20
N ALA A 107 -13.93 16.58 -18.91
CA ALA A 107 -12.76 15.85 -19.40
C ALA A 107 -11.93 15.25 -18.25
N SER A 108 -11.68 16.03 -17.19
CA SER A 108 -10.93 15.57 -16.02
C SER A 108 -11.72 14.53 -15.21
N GLN A 109 -13.04 14.71 -15.09
CA GLN A 109 -13.92 13.72 -14.46
C GLN A 109 -13.88 12.38 -15.21
N LEU A 110 -13.99 12.42 -16.54
CA LEU A 110 -13.92 11.22 -17.37
C LEU A 110 -12.57 10.50 -17.21
N GLN A 111 -11.47 11.24 -17.20
CA GLN A 111 -10.14 10.66 -16.98
C GLN A 111 -10.01 10.01 -15.59
N LEU A 112 -10.55 10.63 -14.54
CA LEU A 112 -10.55 10.04 -13.20
C LEU A 112 -11.43 8.79 -13.09
N VAL A 113 -12.61 8.78 -13.74
CA VAL A 113 -13.45 7.58 -13.80
C VAL A 113 -12.70 6.43 -14.46
N ASN A 114 -12.06 6.69 -15.60
CA ASN A 114 -11.23 5.70 -16.29
C ASN A 114 -10.04 5.23 -15.44
N ALA A 115 -9.39 6.15 -14.72
CA ALA A 115 -8.29 5.82 -13.82
C ALA A 115 -8.75 4.92 -12.67
N ARG A 116 -9.92 5.21 -12.08
CA ARG A 116 -10.52 4.38 -11.02
C ARG A 116 -10.80 2.97 -11.51
N GLN A 117 -11.46 2.84 -12.67
CA GLN A 117 -11.74 1.53 -13.26
C GLN A 117 -10.46 0.72 -13.50
N ARG A 118 -9.44 1.33 -14.11
CA ARG A 118 -8.14 0.67 -14.32
C ARG A 118 -7.45 0.30 -13.00
N SER A 119 -7.64 1.09 -11.95
CA SER A 119 -7.10 0.82 -10.62
C SER A 119 -7.76 -0.41 -9.97
N GLU A 120 -9.08 -0.54 -10.13
CA GLU A 120 -9.84 -1.72 -9.70
C GLU A 120 -9.37 -2.98 -10.45
N GLU A 121 -9.27 -2.90 -11.78
CA GLU A 121 -8.75 -3.99 -12.63
C GLU A 121 -7.33 -4.40 -12.23
N LEU A 122 -6.44 -3.44 -11.97
CA LEU A 122 -5.07 -3.71 -11.54
C LEU A 122 -5.02 -4.44 -10.19
N THR A 123 -5.93 -4.09 -9.26
CA THR A 123 -6.03 -4.77 -7.96
C THR A 123 -6.35 -6.26 -8.16
N GLU A 124 -7.30 -6.57 -9.05
CA GLU A 124 -7.67 -7.94 -9.38
C GLU A 124 -6.53 -8.70 -10.06
N TYR A 125 -5.82 -8.06 -10.99
CA TYR A 125 -4.66 -8.66 -11.65
C TYR A 125 -3.54 -9.00 -10.67
N ILE A 126 -3.23 -8.10 -9.73
CA ILE A 126 -2.22 -8.34 -8.69
C ILE A 126 -2.63 -9.54 -7.82
N SER A 127 -3.88 -9.56 -7.34
CA SER A 127 -4.37 -10.64 -6.49
C SER A 127 -4.36 -11.99 -7.21
N THR A 128 -4.80 -12.01 -8.47
CA THR A 128 -4.81 -13.21 -9.32
C THR A 128 -3.39 -13.70 -9.58
N THR A 129 -2.46 -12.80 -9.89
CA THR A 129 -1.05 -13.13 -10.10
C THR A 129 -0.43 -13.76 -8.86
N PHE A 130 -0.69 -13.20 -7.67
CA PHE A 130 -0.22 -13.77 -6.41
C PHE A 130 -0.74 -15.20 -6.18
N ARG A 131 -2.05 -15.42 -6.39
CA ARG A 131 -2.67 -16.75 -6.24
C ARG A 131 -2.11 -17.75 -7.25
N GLN A 132 -1.96 -17.34 -8.50
CA GLN A 132 -1.41 -18.16 -9.56
C GLN A 132 0.05 -18.53 -9.26
N MET A 133 0.88 -17.58 -8.83
CA MET A 133 2.25 -17.84 -8.44
C MET A 133 2.33 -18.83 -7.27
N LYS A 134 1.52 -18.65 -6.21
CA LYS A 134 1.48 -19.58 -5.08
C LYS A 134 1.07 -20.99 -5.53
N ARG A 135 0.10 -21.09 -6.44
CA ARG A 135 -0.33 -22.34 -7.05
C ARG A 135 0.80 -22.99 -7.86
N SER A 136 1.46 -22.24 -8.74
CA SER A 136 2.58 -22.73 -9.55
C SER A 136 3.75 -23.21 -8.69
N VAL A 137 4.10 -22.49 -7.62
CA VAL A 137 5.12 -22.94 -6.66
C VAL A 137 4.71 -24.27 -6.04
N LYS A 138 3.48 -24.37 -5.53
CA LYS A 138 2.97 -25.62 -4.94
C LYS A 138 2.99 -26.78 -5.95
N GLU A 139 2.49 -26.57 -7.16
CA GLU A 139 2.47 -27.59 -8.22
C GLU A 139 3.88 -28.03 -8.63
N THR A 140 4.85 -27.11 -8.65
CA THR A 140 6.25 -27.43 -8.97
C THR A 140 6.90 -28.27 -7.86
N LEU A 141 6.58 -28.01 -6.60
CA LEU A 141 7.12 -28.74 -5.46
C LEU A 141 6.49 -30.14 -5.26
N LEU A 142 5.27 -30.35 -5.76
CA LEU A 142 4.56 -31.62 -5.69
C LEU A 142 4.83 -32.55 -6.89
N LYS A 143 5.53 -32.08 -7.92
CA LYS A 143 5.94 -32.92 -9.05
C LYS A 143 7.17 -33.74 -8.63
N PRO A 144 7.11 -35.09 -8.74
CA PRO A 144 8.23 -35.98 -8.40
C PRO A 144 9.40 -35.83 -9.35
#